data_AF-A0A8C9W268-F1
#
_entry.id   AF-A0A8C9W268-F1
#
_cell.length_a   1.000
_cell.length_b   1.000
_cell.length_c   1.000
_cell.angle_alpha   90.00
_cell.angle_beta   90.00
_cell.angle_gamma   90.00
#
_symmetry.space_group_name_H-M   'P 1'
#
loop_
_entity.id
_entity.type
_entity.pdbx_description
1 polymer ?
#
loop_
_entity_poly.entity_id
_entity_poly.type
_entity_poly.pdbx_seq_one_letter_code
_entity_poly.pdbx_strand_id
1 'polypeptide(L)'
;MMRVSAALCVCALLVHCASSGRVLRRIKERVHRIRYEEAKRHLLLLPAVGKQSISTAKEGYVPQPLDHFDSQCIETIPQRFFVNEAFWKRPHGPVFLYIGGESAILETSVLLGHHVQMAEDNGALLVALEHRFYGKSISPNGLQIEKLRFLSSQQALADLVAFHRYIGERYSLTHKNTWISFGGSYPGALSAWFHGKFPHLVYGAVASSAPVKAKLDFSAYNKVVGESLNNEAVGGSEKCVNVVWEAFAAVEAALMGGNGTQAAKDFVCCGPLETFKDQIELVQSLADIIMGIVQYNKEWDFMSIAELCSIITNRSEVIEQEAEAYKRLVKLASIYRERQKQSCLQTSYKRVVEELKNTSIQTTGVGERQWYYQTCAEFGFYQTCEDANCPFSRMLTLQSQTELCPLVFGISESSLPSHIAFTNRYYGADHPQTRRVLYVNGDIDPWHELSVLPSGSKGVSNRSILINGTAHCADMNPHRDGDPTALKEAQKVWWDSGGDEAQREVEGAFWETDIERSTTFYSRCY
;
A
#
# COMPACT_ATOMS: atom_id res chain seq x y z
N MET A 1 28.84 -4.10 51.81
CA MET A 1 29.42 -3.32 50.70
C MET A 1 28.75 -3.77 49.41
N MET A 2 27.96 -2.86 48.82
CA MET A 2 27.21 -3.03 47.57
C MET A 2 28.15 -3.18 46.36
N ARG A 3 27.74 -3.96 45.36
CA ARG A 3 27.20 -3.43 44.08
C ARG A 3 26.88 -4.58 43.12
N VAL A 4 25.59 -4.78 42.89
CA VAL A 4 25.01 -5.45 41.72
C VAL A 4 24.79 -4.34 40.68
N SER A 5 25.37 -4.46 39.48
CA SER A 5 25.09 -3.54 38.37
C SER A 5 23.95 -4.10 37.53
N ALA A 6 22.83 -3.39 37.54
CA ALA A 6 21.67 -3.62 36.70
C ALA A 6 21.95 -3.18 35.26
N ALA A 7 21.65 -4.07 34.30
CA ALA A 7 21.57 -3.73 32.89
C ALA A 7 20.28 -2.94 32.62
N LEU A 8 20.43 -1.70 32.15
CA LEU A 8 19.32 -0.87 31.69
C LEU A 8 18.73 -1.45 30.41
N CYS A 9 17.49 -1.91 30.51
CA CYS A 9 16.60 -2.17 29.38
C CYS A 9 16.22 -0.80 28.79
N VAL A 10 16.76 -0.47 27.61
CA VAL A 10 16.33 0.71 26.86
C VAL A 10 15.03 0.35 26.14
N CYS A 11 13.90 0.67 26.77
CA CYS A 11 12.61 0.75 26.11
C CYS A 11 12.68 1.85 25.04
N ALA A 12 12.82 1.46 23.77
CA ALA A 12 12.68 2.37 22.65
C ALA A 12 11.20 2.75 22.48
N LEU A 13 10.78 3.84 23.15
CA LEU A 13 9.55 4.58 22.90
C LEU A 13 9.86 5.73 21.93
N LEU A 14 9.62 5.56 20.63
CA LEU A 14 9.67 6.64 19.62
C LEU A 14 8.58 6.36 18.56
N VAL A 15 7.45 7.07 18.49
CA VAL A 15 7.16 8.42 17.94
C VAL A 15 6.90 8.42 16.40
N HIS A 16 5.61 8.28 16.05
CA HIS A 16 4.75 9.06 15.12
C HIS A 16 5.34 9.74 13.84
N CYS A 17 4.92 9.41 12.59
CA CYS A 17 5.16 10.20 11.32
C CYS A 17 4.25 9.81 10.10
N ALA A 18 3.58 10.72 9.30
CA ALA A 18 2.14 10.78 8.76
C ALA A 18 1.70 10.61 7.28
N SER A 19 0.68 9.75 7.02
CA SER A 19 -0.16 9.72 5.78
C SER A 19 -1.17 10.84 5.83
N SER A 20 -1.78 11.17 4.69
CA SER A 20 -3.12 11.76 4.66
C SER A 20 -3.97 10.95 5.64
N GLY A 21 -4.36 11.63 6.71
CA GLY A 21 -4.83 10.97 7.91
C GLY A 21 -3.75 10.29 8.76
N ARG A 22 -3.33 10.94 9.86
CA ARG A 22 -2.37 10.37 10.83
C ARG A 22 -2.83 9.05 11.43
N VAL A 23 -4.14 8.79 11.45
CA VAL A 23 -4.71 7.55 11.95
C VAL A 23 -4.58 6.45 10.90
N LEU A 24 -4.96 6.70 9.64
CA LEU A 24 -4.92 5.68 8.57
C LEU A 24 -3.50 5.13 8.36
N ARG A 25 -2.50 6.01 8.42
CA ARG A 25 -1.10 5.60 8.51
C ARG A 25 -0.84 4.60 9.62
N ARG A 26 -1.22 4.94 10.86
CA ARG A 26 -0.82 4.13 12.02
C ARG A 26 -1.47 2.77 11.94
N ILE A 27 -2.68 2.72 11.38
CA ILE A 27 -3.35 1.47 11.02
C ILE A 27 -2.46 0.71 10.04
N LYS A 28 -2.02 1.33 8.94
CA LYS A 28 -1.08 0.71 7.99
C LYS A 28 0.20 0.20 8.66
N GLU A 29 0.91 1.03 9.44
CA GLU A 29 2.11 0.62 10.19
C GLU A 29 1.84 -0.54 11.15
N ARG A 30 0.68 -0.55 11.80
CA ARG A 30 0.24 -1.62 12.70
C ARG A 30 -0.01 -2.91 11.93
N VAL A 31 -0.70 -2.84 10.79
CA VAL A 31 -0.95 -3.98 9.89
C VAL A 31 0.38 -4.56 9.39
N HIS A 32 1.31 -3.73 8.92
CA HIS A 32 2.65 -4.18 8.50
C HIS A 32 3.40 -4.89 9.64
N ARG A 33 3.32 -4.35 10.87
CA ARG A 33 3.98 -4.95 12.03
C ARG A 33 3.34 -6.27 12.44
N ILE A 34 2.01 -6.36 12.45
CA ILE A 34 1.29 -7.61 12.77
C ILE A 34 1.67 -8.68 11.74
N ARG A 35 1.58 -8.35 10.44
CA ARG A 35 2.03 -9.22 9.33
C ARG A 35 3.45 -9.74 9.56
N TYR A 36 4.37 -8.87 9.97
CA TYR A 36 5.75 -9.24 10.25
C TYR A 36 5.91 -10.17 11.45
N GLU A 37 5.27 -9.86 12.58
CA GLU A 37 5.36 -10.67 13.80
C GLU A 37 4.71 -12.06 13.62
N GLU A 38 3.59 -12.13 12.92
CA GLU A 38 2.96 -13.41 12.59
C GLU A 38 3.78 -14.20 11.59
N ALA A 39 4.37 -13.54 10.59
CA ALA A 39 5.28 -14.19 9.67
C ALA A 39 6.46 -14.83 10.42
N LYS A 40 7.06 -14.10 11.37
CA LYS A 40 8.09 -14.65 12.26
C LYS A 40 7.59 -15.84 13.07
N ARG A 41 6.40 -15.76 13.66
CA ARG A 41 5.81 -16.87 14.43
C ARG A 41 5.60 -18.09 13.55
N HIS A 42 5.04 -17.92 12.35
CA HIS A 42 4.88 -19.00 11.38
C HIS A 42 6.23 -19.65 11.04
N LEU A 43 7.24 -18.84 10.74
CA LEU A 43 8.59 -19.33 10.44
C LEU A 43 9.25 -20.09 11.61
N LEU A 44 8.96 -19.70 12.85
CA LEU A 44 9.43 -20.42 14.06
C LEU A 44 8.69 -21.73 14.32
N LEU A 45 7.44 -21.85 13.87
CA LEU A 45 6.58 -23.01 14.07
C LEU A 45 6.70 -24.06 12.97
N LEU A 46 7.32 -23.73 11.83
CA LEU A 46 7.60 -24.69 10.78
C LEU A 46 8.53 -25.78 11.34
N PRO A 47 8.07 -27.04 11.41
CA PRO A 47 8.89 -28.10 11.96
C PRO A 47 10.12 -28.27 11.06
N ALA A 48 11.28 -28.55 11.66
CA ALA A 48 12.51 -28.88 10.95
C ALA A 48 12.36 -30.25 10.23
N VAL A 49 11.45 -30.33 9.27
CA VAL A 49 11.15 -31.55 8.52
C VAL A 49 12.01 -31.54 7.27
N GLY A 50 13.18 -32.15 7.39
CA GLY A 50 13.79 -32.95 6.31
C GLY A 50 14.17 -32.29 4.98
N LYS A 51 13.95 -30.99 4.75
CA LYS A 51 14.50 -30.21 3.63
C LYS A 51 14.88 -28.82 4.15
N GLN A 52 16.06 -28.35 3.74
CA GLN A 52 16.77 -27.10 4.06
C GLN A 52 16.02 -26.05 4.90
N SER A 53 16.71 -25.53 5.92
CA SER A 53 16.27 -24.40 6.73
C SER A 53 15.62 -23.30 5.87
N ILE A 54 14.33 -23.05 6.11
CA ILE A 54 13.56 -21.93 5.53
C ILE A 54 14.15 -20.57 5.97
N SER A 55 15.14 -20.55 6.89
CA SER A 55 15.77 -19.35 7.46
C SER A 55 16.89 -18.70 6.60
N THR A 56 16.82 -18.73 5.27
CA THR A 56 17.97 -18.34 4.41
C THR A 56 17.77 -17.08 3.58
N ALA A 57 16.84 -16.20 3.95
CA ALA A 57 16.78 -14.88 3.34
C ALA A 57 18.08 -14.12 3.57
N LYS A 58 18.69 -13.63 2.49
CA LYS A 58 19.93 -12.84 2.52
C LYS A 58 19.61 -11.38 2.22
N GLU A 59 19.97 -10.48 3.13
CA GLU A 59 19.98 -9.04 2.87
C GLU A 59 21.17 -8.67 1.97
N GLY A 60 20.94 -7.77 1.02
CA GLY A 60 21.99 -7.22 0.16
C GLY A 60 21.69 -5.76 -0.20
N TYR A 61 22.69 -5.11 -0.81
CA TYR A 61 22.57 -3.75 -1.33
C TYR A 61 23.12 -3.70 -2.76
N VAL A 62 22.39 -3.04 -3.64
CA VAL A 62 22.83 -2.73 -5.00
C VAL A 62 23.08 -1.22 -5.10
N PRO A 63 24.23 -0.77 -5.63
CA PRO A 63 24.45 0.64 -5.91
C PRO A 63 23.59 1.05 -7.12
N GLN A 64 22.67 1.99 -6.90
CA GLN A 64 21.84 2.56 -7.96
C GLN A 64 22.27 4.00 -8.25
N PRO A 65 22.23 4.46 -9.51
CA PRO A 65 22.24 5.89 -9.83
C PRO A 65 21.17 6.65 -9.05
N LEU A 66 21.52 7.82 -8.51
CA LEU A 66 20.53 8.72 -7.93
C LEU A 66 19.57 9.20 -9.02
N ASP A 67 20.09 9.51 -10.20
CA ASP A 67 19.33 9.91 -11.37
C ASP A 67 19.65 9.00 -12.57
N HIS A 68 18.68 8.18 -13.00
CA HIS A 68 18.83 7.34 -14.19
C HIS A 68 18.67 8.12 -15.50
N PHE A 69 18.16 9.35 -15.44
CA PHE A 69 17.84 10.17 -16.62
C PHE A 69 18.85 11.29 -16.85
N ASP A 70 19.85 11.43 -15.99
CA ASP A 70 21.00 12.33 -16.18
C ASP A 70 22.32 11.57 -16.06
N SER A 71 22.94 11.27 -17.21
CA SER A 71 24.24 10.59 -17.26
C SER A 71 25.41 11.37 -16.63
N GLN A 72 25.23 12.68 -16.37
CA GLN A 72 26.24 13.50 -15.67
C GLN A 72 26.14 13.35 -14.15
N CYS A 73 25.01 12.85 -13.64
CA CYS A 73 24.83 12.57 -12.23
C CYS A 73 25.59 11.30 -11.84
N ILE A 74 26.70 11.47 -11.13
CA ILE A 74 27.52 10.35 -10.62
C ILE A 74 27.14 9.92 -9.20
N GLU A 75 26.18 10.61 -8.56
CA GLU A 75 25.70 10.23 -7.23
C GLU A 75 24.97 8.88 -7.27
N THR A 76 25.10 8.11 -6.20
CA THR A 76 24.45 6.80 -6.05
C THR A 76 23.68 6.70 -4.75
N ILE A 77 22.72 5.79 -4.71
CA ILE A 77 21.97 5.37 -3.52
C ILE A 77 22.25 3.87 -3.27
N PRO A 78 22.45 3.45 -2.02
CA PRO A 78 22.47 2.02 -1.69
C PRO A 78 21.03 1.51 -1.62
N GLN A 79 20.58 0.72 -2.61
CA GLN A 79 19.23 0.17 -2.60
C GLN A 79 19.24 -1.24 -1.99
N ARG A 80 18.46 -1.43 -0.94
CA ARG A 80 18.35 -2.68 -0.19
C ARG A 80 17.51 -3.71 -0.95
N PHE A 81 17.90 -4.96 -0.87
CA PHE A 81 17.10 -6.08 -1.35
C PHE A 81 17.23 -7.31 -0.44
N PHE A 82 16.29 -8.25 -0.59
CA PHE A 82 16.36 -9.57 0.02
C PHE A 82 16.30 -10.66 -1.05
N VAL A 83 16.98 -11.79 -0.82
CA VAL A 83 16.95 -12.96 -1.71
C VAL A 83 16.70 -14.22 -0.92
N ASN A 84 15.84 -15.10 -1.43
CA ASN A 84 15.67 -16.46 -0.94
C ASN A 84 15.87 -17.46 -2.09
N GLU A 85 16.84 -18.35 -1.92
CA GLU A 85 17.24 -19.34 -2.93
C GLU A 85 16.71 -20.74 -2.61
N ALA A 86 16.00 -20.92 -1.49
CA ALA A 86 15.67 -22.24 -0.94
C ALA A 86 14.87 -23.14 -1.91
N PHE A 87 14.03 -22.54 -2.74
CA PHE A 87 13.17 -23.26 -3.68
C PHE A 87 13.77 -23.32 -5.10
N TRP A 88 14.83 -22.57 -5.38
CA TRP A 88 15.25 -22.33 -6.75
C TRP A 88 15.80 -23.58 -7.45
N LYS A 89 15.11 -24.05 -8.49
CA LYS A 89 15.54 -25.16 -9.36
C LYS A 89 16.61 -24.66 -10.33
N ARG A 90 17.86 -24.65 -9.88
CA ARG A 90 19.00 -24.22 -10.71
C ARG A 90 19.20 -25.13 -11.94
N PRO A 91 19.66 -24.59 -13.07
CA PRO A 91 19.88 -23.16 -13.35
C PRO A 91 18.67 -22.47 -14.02
N HIS A 92 17.58 -23.18 -14.27
CA HIS A 92 16.49 -22.73 -15.16
C HIS A 92 15.20 -22.32 -14.46
N GLY A 93 15.10 -22.47 -13.13
CA GLY A 93 13.94 -22.04 -12.38
C GLY A 93 13.63 -20.55 -12.58
N PRO A 94 12.34 -20.16 -12.57
CA PRO A 94 11.92 -18.78 -12.78
C PRO A 94 12.42 -17.85 -11.67
N VAL A 95 12.28 -16.54 -11.85
CA VAL A 95 12.58 -15.52 -10.85
C VAL A 95 11.31 -14.77 -10.49
N PHE A 96 10.96 -14.77 -9.21
CA PHE A 96 9.84 -14.01 -8.69
C PHE A 96 10.38 -12.76 -7.98
N LEU A 97 10.05 -11.60 -8.55
CA LEU A 97 10.46 -10.28 -8.10
C LEU A 97 9.33 -9.63 -7.29
N TYR A 98 9.48 -9.55 -5.98
CA TYR A 98 8.61 -8.75 -5.12
C TYR A 98 9.06 -7.29 -5.11
N ILE A 99 8.20 -6.39 -5.54
CA ILE A 99 8.50 -4.95 -5.60
C ILE A 99 8.08 -4.30 -4.28
N GLY A 100 8.99 -3.56 -3.65
CA GLY A 100 8.69 -2.71 -2.50
C GLY A 100 8.08 -1.37 -2.93
N GLY A 101 7.44 -0.68 -1.99
CA GLY A 101 6.82 0.63 -2.23
C GLY A 101 7.05 1.57 -1.06
N GLU A 102 5.97 2.16 -0.59
CA GLU A 102 5.92 3.27 0.35
C GLU A 102 6.26 2.91 1.81
N SER A 103 7.07 1.87 2.01
CA SER A 103 7.52 1.41 3.32
C SER A 103 8.87 0.71 3.24
N ALA A 104 9.52 0.57 4.39
CA ALA A 104 10.70 -0.28 4.52
C ALA A 104 10.35 -1.72 4.14
N ILE A 105 11.05 -2.29 3.17
CA ILE A 105 10.87 -3.68 2.79
C ILE A 105 11.32 -4.60 3.93
N LEU A 106 10.65 -5.74 4.05
CA LEU A 106 10.87 -6.69 5.12
C LEU A 106 11.50 -7.97 4.57
N GLU A 107 12.32 -8.62 5.39
CA GLU A 107 12.88 -9.94 5.09
C GLU A 107 11.76 -10.95 4.76
N THR A 108 10.62 -10.83 5.45
CA THR A 108 9.45 -11.68 5.25
C THR A 108 8.88 -11.60 3.84
N SER A 109 9.19 -10.55 3.06
CA SER A 109 8.77 -10.43 1.65
C SER A 109 9.33 -11.52 0.74
N VAL A 110 10.36 -12.28 1.15
CA VAL A 110 10.85 -13.47 0.43
C VAL A 110 10.69 -14.77 1.22
N LEU A 111 10.02 -14.73 2.37
CA LEU A 111 9.84 -15.88 3.26
C LEU A 111 8.38 -16.28 3.46
N LEU A 112 7.44 -15.34 3.28
CA LEU A 112 6.02 -15.60 3.46
C LEU A 112 5.16 -14.77 2.49
N GLY A 113 4.06 -15.37 2.04
CA GLY A 113 3.09 -14.77 1.13
C GLY A 113 2.67 -15.76 0.06
N HIS A 114 1.59 -15.46 -0.67
CA HIS A 114 1.13 -16.31 -1.75
C HIS A 114 2.20 -16.48 -2.85
N HIS A 115 2.94 -15.41 -3.17
CA HIS A 115 4.06 -15.46 -4.12
C HIS A 115 5.21 -16.36 -3.65
N VAL A 116 5.36 -16.58 -2.34
CA VAL A 116 6.37 -17.51 -1.79
C VAL A 116 5.90 -18.95 -1.89
N GLN A 117 4.62 -19.22 -1.62
CA GLN A 117 4.01 -20.54 -1.85
C GLN A 117 4.13 -20.94 -3.32
N MET A 118 3.80 -20.01 -4.22
CA MET A 118 4.00 -20.23 -5.65
C MET A 118 5.47 -20.45 -6.02
N ALA A 119 6.43 -19.78 -5.37
CA ALA A 119 7.85 -20.00 -5.62
C ALA A 119 8.30 -21.40 -5.20
N GLU A 120 7.75 -21.93 -4.11
CA GLU A 120 7.99 -23.31 -3.66
C GLU A 120 7.48 -24.32 -4.70
N ASP A 121 6.25 -24.17 -5.16
CA ASP A 121 5.63 -25.07 -6.14
C ASP A 121 6.38 -25.06 -7.49
N ASN A 122 6.83 -23.88 -7.92
CA ASN A 122 7.42 -23.68 -9.25
C ASN A 122 8.95 -23.71 -9.25
N GLY A 123 9.57 -23.82 -8.08
CA GLY A 123 11.02 -23.82 -7.92
C GLY A 123 11.69 -22.50 -8.32
N ALA A 124 11.10 -21.37 -7.91
CA ALA A 124 11.56 -20.03 -8.28
C ALA A 124 12.67 -19.50 -7.36
N LEU A 125 13.53 -18.65 -7.91
CA LEU A 125 14.37 -17.73 -7.15
C LEU A 125 13.51 -16.54 -6.68
N LEU A 126 13.47 -16.29 -5.37
CA LEU A 126 12.75 -15.13 -4.83
C LEU A 126 13.70 -13.97 -4.58
N VAL A 127 13.37 -12.81 -5.13
CA VAL A 127 14.08 -11.55 -4.87
C VAL A 127 13.08 -10.46 -4.52
N ALA A 128 13.41 -9.59 -3.57
CA ALA A 128 12.58 -8.46 -3.18
C ALA A 128 13.40 -7.18 -3.13
N LEU A 129 12.97 -6.14 -3.87
CA LEU A 129 13.70 -4.86 -3.98
C LEU A 129 12.98 -3.75 -3.22
N GLU A 130 13.68 -3.08 -2.30
CA GLU A 130 13.15 -1.92 -1.60
C GLU A 130 13.06 -0.70 -2.53
N HIS A 131 11.97 0.07 -2.40
CA HIS A 131 11.80 1.28 -3.17
C HIS A 131 12.81 2.36 -2.76
N ARG A 132 13.36 3.11 -3.72
CA ARG A 132 14.20 4.29 -3.43
C ARG A 132 13.49 5.27 -2.49
N PHE A 133 14.23 5.90 -1.59
CA PHE A 133 13.74 6.83 -0.55
C PHE A 133 12.93 6.21 0.60
N TYR A 134 12.70 4.90 0.59
CA TYR A 134 12.02 4.18 1.68
C TYR A 134 12.98 3.25 2.42
N GLY A 135 12.71 3.04 3.71
CA GLY A 135 13.53 2.17 4.56
C GLY A 135 15.01 2.55 4.57
N LYS A 136 15.87 1.62 4.17
CA LYS A 136 17.33 1.83 4.13
C LYS A 136 17.82 2.24 2.73
N SER A 137 16.91 2.39 1.76
CA SER A 137 17.23 2.65 0.35
C SER A 137 17.28 4.14 0.02
N ILE A 138 18.05 4.89 0.80
CA ILE A 138 18.09 6.34 0.76
C ILE A 138 19.49 6.85 1.08
N SER A 139 19.96 7.84 0.33
CA SER A 139 21.23 8.50 0.63
C SER A 139 21.11 9.44 1.84
N PRO A 140 22.24 9.77 2.51
CA PRO A 140 22.25 10.82 3.50
C PRO A 140 21.59 12.11 2.95
N ASN A 141 20.74 12.73 3.76
CA ASN A 141 19.96 13.91 3.39
C ASN A 141 18.96 13.70 2.24
N GLY A 142 18.60 12.46 1.90
CA GLY A 142 17.67 12.16 0.81
C GLY A 142 16.28 12.79 0.96
N LEU A 143 15.83 13.10 2.18
CA LEU A 143 14.51 13.72 2.41
C LEU A 143 14.49 15.25 2.32
N GLN A 144 15.63 15.88 2.03
CA GLN A 144 15.68 17.31 1.71
C GLN A 144 14.96 17.58 0.39
N ILE A 145 14.32 18.75 0.26
CA ILE A 145 13.44 19.07 -0.88
C ILE A 145 14.19 18.94 -2.22
N GLU A 146 15.46 19.32 -2.25
CA GLU A 146 16.30 19.27 -3.45
C GLU A 146 16.53 17.84 -3.95
N LYS A 147 16.50 16.85 -3.06
CA LYS A 147 16.68 15.43 -3.38
C LYS A 147 15.37 14.71 -3.61
N LEU A 148 14.24 15.18 -3.07
CA LEU A 148 12.93 14.56 -3.28
C LEU A 148 12.52 14.51 -4.77
N ARG A 149 13.07 15.38 -5.63
CA ARG A 149 12.84 15.31 -7.08
C ARG A 149 13.25 13.98 -7.73
N PHE A 150 14.13 13.20 -7.09
CA PHE A 150 14.54 11.87 -7.57
C PHE A 150 13.67 10.72 -7.01
N LEU A 151 12.69 11.06 -6.18
CA LEU A 151 11.62 10.16 -5.77
C LEU A 151 10.48 10.26 -6.80
N SER A 152 10.53 9.40 -7.81
CA SER A 152 9.45 9.24 -8.78
C SER A 152 9.27 7.80 -9.19
N SER A 153 8.09 7.48 -9.71
CA SER A 153 7.78 6.16 -10.28
C SER A 153 8.71 5.81 -11.44
N GLN A 154 9.05 6.75 -12.33
CA GLN A 154 9.96 6.48 -13.45
C GLN A 154 11.36 6.09 -12.98
N GLN A 155 11.87 6.79 -11.97
CA GLN A 155 13.16 6.51 -11.36
C GLN A 155 13.15 5.14 -10.66
N ALA A 156 12.07 4.79 -9.96
CA ALA A 156 11.89 3.48 -9.33
C ALA A 156 11.79 2.34 -10.37
N LEU A 157 11.16 2.57 -11.52
CA LEU A 157 11.14 1.59 -12.62
C LEU A 157 12.54 1.39 -13.22
N ALA A 158 13.34 2.45 -13.34
CA ALA A 158 14.73 2.35 -13.79
C ALA A 158 15.62 1.60 -12.78
N ASP A 159 15.37 1.75 -11.47
CA ASP A 159 16.00 0.90 -10.46
C ASP A 159 15.73 -0.58 -10.68
N LEU A 160 14.48 -0.95 -11.01
CA LEU A 160 14.10 -2.34 -11.29
C LEU A 160 14.85 -2.90 -12.51
N VAL A 161 15.06 -2.10 -13.56
CA VAL A 161 15.88 -2.48 -14.73
C VAL A 161 17.32 -2.78 -14.31
N ALA A 162 17.93 -1.87 -13.55
CA ALA A 162 19.31 -2.03 -13.08
C ALA A 162 19.44 -3.23 -12.11
N PHE A 163 18.45 -3.44 -11.24
CA PHE A 163 18.40 -4.56 -10.31
C PHE A 163 18.21 -5.90 -11.02
N HIS A 164 17.34 -5.97 -12.04
CA HIS A 164 17.18 -7.15 -12.90
C HIS A 164 18.52 -7.57 -13.49
N ARG A 165 19.29 -6.63 -14.07
CA ARG A 165 20.64 -6.90 -14.58
C ARG A 165 21.58 -7.38 -13.48
N TYR A 166 21.61 -6.70 -12.34
CA TYR A 166 22.48 -7.05 -11.22
C TYR A 166 22.24 -8.47 -10.70
N ILE A 167 20.97 -8.86 -10.51
CA ILE A 167 20.60 -10.23 -10.11
C ILE A 167 20.89 -11.23 -11.23
N GLY A 168 20.65 -10.86 -12.48
CA GLY A 168 20.99 -11.65 -13.66
C GLY A 168 22.45 -12.07 -13.70
N GLU A 169 23.35 -11.10 -13.53
CA GLU A 169 24.80 -11.34 -13.48
C GLU A 169 25.19 -12.16 -12.25
N ARG A 170 24.71 -11.76 -11.06
CA ARG A 170 25.05 -12.41 -9.78
C ARG A 170 24.67 -13.88 -9.73
N TYR A 171 23.58 -14.27 -10.39
CA TYR A 171 23.06 -15.64 -10.39
C TYR A 171 23.21 -16.35 -11.73
N SER A 172 23.94 -15.76 -12.68
CA SER A 172 24.17 -16.31 -14.03
C SER A 172 22.85 -16.69 -14.75
N LEU A 173 21.84 -15.84 -14.59
CA LEU A 173 20.52 -16.03 -15.20
C LEU A 173 20.59 -15.73 -16.69
N THR A 174 19.76 -16.43 -17.45
CA THR A 174 19.68 -16.30 -18.92
C THR A 174 18.24 -16.10 -19.36
N HIS A 175 18.00 -15.98 -20.66
CA HIS A 175 16.65 -15.94 -21.23
C HIS A 175 15.78 -17.17 -20.86
N LYS A 176 16.38 -18.25 -20.34
CA LYS A 176 15.67 -19.43 -19.85
C LYS A 176 15.02 -19.24 -18.48
N ASN A 177 15.38 -18.18 -17.75
CA ASN A 177 14.81 -17.86 -16.45
C ASN A 177 13.66 -16.87 -16.64
N THR A 178 12.42 -17.35 -16.55
CA THR A 178 11.24 -16.49 -16.66
C THR A 178 11.10 -15.58 -15.44
N TRP A 179 11.00 -14.27 -15.66
CA TRP A 179 10.79 -13.30 -14.59
C TRP A 179 9.32 -12.93 -14.43
N ILE A 180 8.80 -12.99 -13.21
CA ILE A 180 7.45 -12.50 -12.86
C ILE A 180 7.57 -11.48 -11.74
N SER A 181 6.93 -10.31 -11.86
CA SER A 181 6.88 -9.31 -10.80
C SER A 181 5.60 -9.37 -9.99
N PHE A 182 5.71 -9.03 -8.70
CA PHE A 182 4.62 -9.02 -7.73
C PHE A 182 4.63 -7.71 -6.95
N GLY A 183 3.45 -7.16 -6.68
CA GLY A 183 3.30 -6.04 -5.78
C GLY A 183 1.83 -5.84 -5.40
N GLY A 184 1.61 -5.25 -4.21
CA GLY A 184 0.31 -4.87 -3.70
C GLY A 184 0.23 -3.36 -3.53
N SER A 185 -0.91 -2.73 -3.81
CA SER A 185 -1.08 -1.27 -3.73
C SER A 185 -0.21 -0.51 -4.76
N TYR A 186 0.42 0.60 -4.40
CA TYR A 186 1.41 1.29 -5.26
C TYR A 186 2.49 0.34 -5.82
N PRO A 187 3.09 -0.60 -5.05
CA PRO A 187 3.92 -1.66 -5.60
C PRO A 187 3.26 -2.52 -6.69
N GLY A 188 1.95 -2.76 -6.59
CA GLY A 188 1.19 -3.45 -7.63
C GLY A 188 1.11 -2.61 -8.91
N ALA A 189 0.94 -1.30 -8.78
CA ALA A 189 1.02 -0.38 -9.91
C ALA A 189 2.42 -0.40 -10.53
N LEU A 190 3.50 -0.35 -9.72
CA LEU A 190 4.87 -0.51 -10.18
C LEU A 190 5.12 -1.84 -10.89
N SER A 191 4.57 -2.95 -10.38
CA SER A 191 4.64 -4.28 -11.02
C SER A 191 4.01 -4.26 -12.42
N ALA A 192 2.80 -3.72 -12.55
CA ALA A 192 2.14 -3.56 -13.83
C ALA A 192 2.92 -2.63 -14.79
N TRP A 193 3.43 -1.50 -14.28
CA TRP A 193 4.17 -0.53 -15.09
C TRP A 193 5.56 -1.03 -15.50
N PHE A 194 6.22 -1.82 -14.66
CA PHE A 194 7.50 -2.45 -14.98
C PHE A 194 7.35 -3.40 -16.16
N HIS A 195 6.34 -4.28 -16.13
CA HIS A 195 6.02 -5.11 -17.30
C HIS A 195 5.60 -4.26 -18.50
N GLY A 196 4.74 -3.26 -18.31
CA GLY A 196 4.26 -2.43 -19.42
C GLY A 196 5.36 -1.62 -20.13
N LYS A 197 6.40 -1.19 -19.41
CA LYS A 197 7.51 -0.41 -19.97
C LYS A 197 8.68 -1.28 -20.41
N PHE A 198 8.91 -2.41 -19.75
CA PHE A 198 10.03 -3.30 -20.01
C PHE A 198 9.58 -4.77 -20.18
N PRO A 199 8.66 -5.07 -21.12
CA PRO A 199 8.12 -6.42 -21.31
C PRO A 199 9.18 -7.43 -21.78
N HIS A 200 10.33 -6.96 -22.22
CA HIS A 200 11.49 -7.78 -22.60
C HIS A 200 12.34 -8.23 -21.40
N LEU A 201 12.13 -7.66 -20.21
CA LEU A 201 12.85 -8.03 -18.97
C LEU A 201 11.98 -8.88 -18.03
N VAL A 202 10.68 -8.61 -17.98
CA VAL A 202 9.74 -9.33 -17.10
C VAL A 202 8.59 -9.89 -17.93
N TYR A 203 8.41 -11.20 -17.86
CA TYR A 203 7.45 -11.94 -18.68
C TYR A 203 6.00 -11.58 -18.35
N GLY A 204 5.69 -11.39 -17.07
CA GLY A 204 4.36 -11.05 -16.59
C GLY A 204 4.38 -10.43 -15.19
N ALA A 205 3.24 -9.89 -14.79
CA ALA A 205 3.10 -9.18 -13.52
C ALA A 205 1.80 -9.54 -12.80
N VAL A 206 1.88 -9.66 -11.47
CA VAL A 206 0.73 -9.64 -10.57
C VAL A 206 0.66 -8.28 -9.91
N ALA A 207 -0.46 -7.61 -10.12
CA ALA A 207 -0.75 -6.26 -9.66
C ALA A 207 -1.96 -6.31 -8.71
N SER A 208 -1.69 -6.59 -7.43
CA SER A 208 -2.69 -6.72 -6.38
C SER A 208 -3.12 -5.34 -5.87
N SER A 209 -4.42 -5.09 -5.76
CA SER A 209 -5.07 -3.82 -5.36
C SER A 209 -4.37 -2.59 -5.94
N ALA A 210 -4.00 -2.66 -7.22
CA ALA A 210 -3.07 -1.71 -7.83
C ALA A 210 -3.79 -0.44 -8.34
N PRO A 211 -3.56 0.75 -7.75
CA PRO A 211 -4.17 1.98 -8.21
C PRO A 211 -3.38 2.56 -9.39
N VAL A 212 -3.56 1.97 -10.58
CA VAL A 212 -2.83 2.36 -11.80
C VAL A 212 -3.32 3.67 -12.42
N LYS A 213 -4.51 4.14 -12.05
CA LYS A 213 -5.07 5.41 -12.47
C LYS A 213 -4.81 6.49 -11.42
N ALA A 214 -3.87 7.39 -11.70
CA ALA A 214 -3.66 8.60 -10.92
C ALA A 214 -4.95 9.47 -10.94
N LYS A 215 -5.35 10.04 -9.81
CA LYS A 215 -6.57 10.84 -9.73
C LYS A 215 -6.41 11.93 -8.67
N LEU A 216 -6.57 13.19 -9.06
CA LEU A 216 -6.41 14.33 -8.14
C LEU A 216 -7.37 14.20 -6.95
N ASP A 217 -8.67 14.30 -7.23
CA ASP A 217 -9.74 14.11 -6.25
C ASP A 217 -10.26 12.67 -6.32
N PHE A 218 -10.08 11.92 -5.23
CA PHE A 218 -10.47 10.53 -5.10
C PHE A 218 -11.63 10.34 -4.11
N SER A 219 -12.67 11.16 -4.23
CA SER A 219 -13.95 10.99 -3.51
C SER A 219 -14.57 9.58 -3.60
N ALA A 220 -14.33 8.87 -4.73
CA ALA A 220 -14.78 7.50 -4.94
C ALA A 220 -14.25 6.52 -3.88
N TYR A 221 -13.10 6.80 -3.27
CA TYR A 221 -12.62 6.03 -2.11
C TYR A 221 -13.67 5.99 -1.01
N ASN A 222 -14.19 7.16 -0.59
CA ASN A 222 -15.14 7.25 0.50
C ASN A 222 -16.54 6.77 0.09
N LYS A 223 -16.88 6.83 -1.20
CA LYS A 223 -18.07 6.16 -1.75
C LYS A 223 -18.00 4.64 -1.52
N VAL A 224 -16.89 3.99 -1.87
CA VAL A 224 -16.70 2.54 -1.67
C VAL A 224 -16.67 2.19 -0.18
N VAL A 225 -16.13 3.07 0.67
CA VAL A 225 -16.23 2.90 2.13
C VAL A 225 -17.69 2.85 2.58
N GLY A 226 -18.53 3.77 2.10
CA GLY A 226 -19.98 3.74 2.36
C GLY A 226 -20.66 2.48 1.85
N GLU A 227 -20.35 2.05 0.62
CA GLU A 227 -20.88 0.82 0.03
C GLU A 227 -20.46 -0.43 0.82
N SER A 228 -19.23 -0.46 1.32
CA SER A 228 -18.71 -1.56 2.13
C SER A 228 -19.37 -1.63 3.51
N LEU A 229 -19.67 -0.49 4.13
CA LEU A 229 -20.44 -0.43 5.38
C LEU A 229 -21.89 -0.86 5.20
N ASN A 230 -22.43 -0.78 3.98
CA ASN A 230 -23.75 -1.28 3.62
C ASN A 230 -23.75 -2.77 3.22
N ASN A 231 -22.58 -3.36 2.96
CA ASN A 231 -22.47 -4.71 2.39
C ASN A 231 -22.66 -5.80 3.46
N GLU A 232 -23.80 -6.49 3.42
CA GLU A 232 -24.15 -7.58 4.34
C GLU A 232 -23.14 -8.75 4.32
N ALA A 233 -22.49 -9.02 3.19
CA ALA A 233 -21.52 -10.13 3.06
C ALA A 233 -20.30 -9.96 3.98
N VAL A 234 -20.01 -8.73 4.42
CA VAL A 234 -18.90 -8.40 5.32
C VAL A 234 -19.38 -7.90 6.69
N GLY A 235 -20.67 -8.07 6.99
CA GLY A 235 -21.31 -7.66 8.24
C GLY A 235 -21.75 -6.19 8.28
N GLY A 236 -21.79 -5.53 7.13
CA GLY A 236 -22.42 -4.23 6.95
C GLY A 236 -23.95 -4.28 6.97
N SER A 237 -24.58 -3.12 6.91
CA SER A 237 -26.03 -2.95 6.73
C SER A 237 -26.38 -1.50 6.40
N GLU A 238 -27.57 -1.27 5.85
CA GLU A 238 -28.09 0.09 5.59
C GLU A 238 -28.12 0.92 6.88
N LYS A 239 -28.53 0.28 7.99
CA LYS A 239 -28.50 0.89 9.32
C LYS A 239 -27.09 1.31 9.74
N CYS A 240 -26.06 0.52 9.42
CA CYS A 240 -24.68 0.85 9.79
C CYS A 240 -24.19 2.11 9.09
N VAL A 241 -24.33 2.17 7.76
CA VAL A 241 -23.90 3.34 6.97
C VAL A 241 -24.72 4.59 7.34
N ASN A 242 -26.02 4.46 7.60
CA ASN A 242 -26.87 5.59 8.01
C ASN A 242 -26.44 6.16 9.37
N VAL A 243 -26.12 5.31 10.36
CA VAL A 243 -25.63 5.82 11.66
C VAL A 243 -24.24 6.45 11.54
N VAL A 244 -23.37 5.93 10.68
CA VAL A 244 -22.08 6.60 10.39
C VAL A 244 -22.33 7.99 9.84
N TRP A 245 -23.22 8.12 8.84
CA TRP A 245 -23.57 9.41 8.25
C TRP A 245 -24.15 10.38 9.28
N GLU A 246 -25.13 9.95 10.08
CA GLU A 246 -25.71 10.74 11.17
C GLU A 246 -24.66 11.20 12.19
N ALA A 247 -23.73 10.31 12.56
CA ALA A 247 -22.68 10.63 13.52
C ALA A 247 -21.72 11.70 13.00
N PHE A 248 -21.30 11.62 11.74
CA PHE A 248 -20.43 12.64 11.14
C PHE A 248 -21.16 13.96 10.91
N ALA A 249 -22.45 13.94 10.54
CA ALA A 249 -23.27 15.13 10.47
C ALA A 249 -23.39 15.82 11.85
N ALA A 250 -23.56 15.04 12.93
CA ALA A 250 -23.61 15.56 14.29
C ALA A 250 -22.27 16.15 14.74
N VAL A 251 -21.13 15.54 14.38
CA VAL A 251 -19.79 16.10 14.64
C VAL A 251 -19.62 17.43 13.90
N GLU A 252 -19.96 17.48 12.61
CA GLU A 252 -19.86 18.70 11.80
C GLU A 252 -20.72 19.84 12.39
N ALA A 253 -21.98 19.54 12.75
CA ALA A 253 -22.87 20.51 13.39
C ALA A 253 -22.33 21.01 14.73
N ALA A 254 -21.75 20.12 15.56
CA ALA A 254 -21.14 20.52 16.82
C ALA A 254 -19.93 21.44 16.62
N LEU A 255 -19.06 21.14 15.64
CA LEU A 255 -17.89 21.95 15.33
C LEU A 255 -18.28 23.33 14.78
N MET A 256 -19.19 23.36 13.80
CA MET A 256 -19.74 24.59 13.19
C MET A 256 -20.51 25.45 14.21
N GLY A 257 -21.16 24.80 15.19
CA GLY A 257 -21.86 25.47 16.29
C GLY A 257 -20.96 26.03 17.39
N GLY A 258 -19.63 25.95 17.25
CA GLY A 258 -18.67 26.47 18.23
C GLY A 258 -18.37 25.52 19.40
N ASN A 259 -18.84 24.27 19.37
CA ASN A 259 -18.61 23.28 20.43
C ASN A 259 -17.28 22.52 20.30
N GLY A 260 -16.29 23.08 19.60
CA GLY A 260 -14.98 22.45 19.38
C GLY A 260 -14.26 22.04 20.67
N THR A 261 -14.38 22.84 21.75
CA THR A 261 -13.82 22.49 23.06
C THR A 261 -14.45 21.24 23.66
N GLN A 262 -15.76 21.05 23.48
CA GLN A 262 -16.45 19.86 23.97
C GLN A 262 -16.09 18.65 23.12
N ALA A 263 -16.09 18.79 21.79
CA ALA A 263 -15.65 17.74 20.86
C ALA A 263 -14.21 17.29 21.16
N ALA A 264 -13.30 18.21 21.43
CA ALA A 264 -11.92 17.90 21.82
C ALA A 264 -11.86 17.02 23.07
N LYS A 265 -12.71 17.27 24.06
CA LYS A 265 -12.79 16.48 25.30
C LYS A 265 -13.41 15.11 25.04
N ASP A 266 -14.53 15.05 24.33
CA ASP A 266 -15.26 13.82 24.07
C ASP A 266 -14.41 12.81 23.29
N PHE A 267 -13.72 13.27 22.24
CA PHE A 267 -12.82 12.44 21.43
C PHE A 267 -11.41 12.27 22.02
N VAL A 268 -11.14 12.84 23.20
CA VAL A 268 -9.85 12.78 23.89
C VAL A 268 -8.71 13.24 22.97
N CYS A 269 -8.83 14.46 22.45
CA CYS A 269 -7.81 15.08 21.62
C CYS A 269 -6.57 15.45 22.45
N CYS A 270 -5.39 15.41 21.85
CA CYS A 270 -4.13 15.70 22.52
C CYS A 270 -3.98 17.18 22.93
N GLY A 271 -4.82 18.05 22.39
CA GLY A 271 -4.86 19.48 22.66
C GLY A 271 -6.20 20.07 22.21
N PRO A 272 -6.42 21.37 22.47
CA PRO A 272 -7.61 22.07 21.99
C PRO A 272 -7.64 22.15 20.45
N LEU A 273 -8.84 22.32 19.88
CA LEU A 273 -9.02 22.63 18.46
C LEU A 273 -8.96 24.15 18.28
N GLU A 274 -7.75 24.70 18.14
CA GLU A 274 -7.50 26.15 18.13
C GLU A 274 -7.97 26.81 16.83
N THR A 275 -7.91 26.08 15.72
CA THR A 275 -8.20 26.58 14.38
C THR A 275 -9.24 25.72 13.66
N PHE A 276 -9.85 26.27 12.61
CA PHE A 276 -10.71 25.48 11.70
C PHE A 276 -9.95 24.29 11.10
N LYS A 277 -8.65 24.43 10.85
CA LYS A 277 -7.81 23.32 10.35
C LYS A 277 -7.66 22.20 11.38
N ASP A 278 -7.57 22.52 12.67
CA ASP A 278 -7.57 21.48 13.72
C ASP A 278 -8.91 20.74 13.81
N GLN A 279 -10.03 21.42 13.48
CA GLN A 279 -11.34 20.78 13.38
C GLN A 279 -11.41 19.82 12.19
N ILE A 280 -10.88 20.21 11.02
CA ILE A 280 -10.74 19.30 9.86
C ILE A 280 -9.88 18.09 10.23
N GLU A 281 -8.77 18.30 10.94
CA GLU A 281 -7.88 17.22 11.39
C GLU A 281 -8.58 16.23 12.35
N LEU A 282 -9.48 16.71 13.22
CA LEU A 282 -10.32 15.83 14.04
C LEU A 282 -11.23 14.99 13.14
N VAL A 283 -11.96 15.63 12.23
CA VAL A 283 -12.88 14.93 11.31
C VAL A 283 -12.13 13.90 10.46
N GLN A 284 -10.96 14.27 9.92
CA GLN A 284 -10.10 13.35 9.15
C GLN A 284 -9.66 12.18 10.02
N SER A 285 -9.21 12.43 11.25
CA SER A 285 -8.80 11.38 12.18
C SER A 285 -9.93 10.40 12.51
N LEU A 286 -11.18 10.87 12.57
CA LEU A 286 -12.35 10.01 12.78
C LEU A 286 -12.70 9.21 11.53
N ALA A 287 -12.66 9.83 10.35
CA ALA A 287 -12.90 9.17 9.07
C ALA A 287 -11.85 8.07 8.82
N ASP A 288 -10.58 8.36 9.05
CA ASP A 288 -9.46 7.44 8.94
C ASP A 288 -9.65 6.14 9.73
N ILE A 289 -10.26 6.21 10.91
CA ILE A 289 -10.53 5.01 11.74
C ILE A 289 -11.40 4.06 10.93
N ILE A 290 -12.49 4.57 10.36
CA ILE A 290 -13.45 3.79 9.58
C ILE A 290 -12.84 3.38 8.23
N MET A 291 -12.19 4.31 7.53
CA MET A 291 -11.48 4.05 6.27
C MET A 291 -10.47 2.92 6.43
N GLY A 292 -9.67 2.94 7.50
CA GLY A 292 -8.68 1.90 7.78
C GLY A 292 -9.30 0.55 8.14
N ILE A 293 -10.44 0.54 8.86
CA ILE A 293 -11.19 -0.70 9.15
C ILE A 293 -11.72 -1.32 7.87
N VAL A 294 -12.22 -0.52 6.91
CA VAL A 294 -12.69 -1.01 5.63
C VAL A 294 -11.53 -1.49 4.75
N GLN A 295 -10.51 -0.65 4.55
CA GLN A 295 -9.35 -0.97 3.71
C GLN A 295 -8.62 -2.24 4.17
N TYR A 296 -8.56 -2.48 5.48
CA TYR A 296 -7.90 -3.65 6.07
C TYR A 296 -8.91 -4.59 6.75
N ASN A 297 -10.15 -4.67 6.24
CA ASN A 297 -11.19 -5.49 6.84
C ASN A 297 -10.78 -6.97 6.96
N LYS A 298 -10.94 -7.53 8.17
CA LYS A 298 -10.51 -8.89 8.53
C LYS A 298 -9.02 -9.17 8.29
N GLU A 299 -8.23 -8.13 7.98
CA GLU A 299 -6.79 -8.26 7.99
C GLU A 299 -6.29 -8.22 9.41
N TRP A 300 -6.16 -9.42 9.98
CA TRP A 300 -5.59 -9.64 11.30
C TRP A 300 -6.40 -8.95 12.42
N ASP A 301 -5.90 -9.02 13.65
CA ASP A 301 -6.63 -8.68 14.90
C ASP A 301 -6.83 -7.16 15.12
N PHE A 302 -7.15 -6.38 14.07
CA PHE A 302 -7.37 -4.94 14.16
C PHE A 302 -8.83 -4.60 14.54
N MET A 303 -9.75 -4.73 13.58
CA MET A 303 -11.21 -4.66 13.72
C MET A 303 -11.81 -4.99 12.35
N SER A 304 -12.99 -5.62 12.31
CA SER A 304 -13.71 -5.88 11.05
C SER A 304 -14.89 -4.91 10.86
N ILE A 305 -15.38 -4.80 9.63
CA ILE A 305 -16.63 -4.08 9.31
C ILE A 305 -17.78 -4.58 10.18
N ALA A 306 -17.94 -5.90 10.32
CA ALA A 306 -18.94 -6.51 11.18
C ALA A 306 -18.84 -6.03 12.64
N GLU A 307 -17.63 -5.94 13.18
CA GLU A 307 -17.39 -5.46 14.54
C GLU A 307 -17.69 -3.96 14.68
N LEU A 308 -17.23 -3.12 13.74
CA LEU A 308 -17.55 -1.69 13.68
C LEU A 308 -19.07 -1.48 13.64
N CYS A 309 -19.76 -2.18 12.73
CA CYS A 309 -21.20 -2.05 12.55
C CYS A 309 -21.97 -2.50 13.79
N SER A 310 -21.52 -3.57 14.46
CA SER A 310 -22.07 -3.97 15.76
C SER A 310 -21.92 -2.87 16.81
N ILE A 311 -20.74 -2.24 16.91
CA ILE A 311 -20.48 -1.15 17.88
C ILE A 311 -21.39 0.06 17.60
N ILE A 312 -21.46 0.51 16.35
CA ILE A 312 -22.12 1.77 16.00
C ILE A 312 -23.64 1.64 15.85
N THR A 313 -24.17 0.42 15.68
CA THR A 313 -25.63 0.21 15.60
C THR A 313 -26.25 -0.27 16.91
N ASN A 314 -25.43 -0.61 17.91
CA ASN A 314 -25.88 -1.03 19.24
C ASN A 314 -26.64 0.12 19.92
N ARG A 315 -27.88 -0.15 20.32
CA ARG A 315 -28.73 0.83 21.01
C ARG A 315 -28.56 0.67 22.50
N SER A 316 -28.12 1.72 23.17
CA SER A 316 -28.43 1.91 24.58
C SER A 316 -29.89 2.38 24.66
N GLU A 317 -30.76 1.71 25.41
CA GLU A 317 -32.22 2.00 25.46
C GLU A 317 -32.60 3.39 26.03
N VAL A 318 -31.65 4.31 26.28
CA VAL A 318 -31.83 5.41 27.25
C VAL A 318 -31.64 6.84 26.68
N ILE A 319 -31.29 7.06 25.41
CA ILE A 319 -30.95 8.43 24.92
C ILE A 319 -31.55 8.78 23.54
N GLU A 320 -31.95 10.05 23.37
CA GLU A 320 -32.46 10.68 22.13
C GLU A 320 -31.56 10.42 20.89
N GLN A 321 -32.21 10.26 19.73
CA GLN A 321 -31.62 9.63 18.52
C GLN A 321 -30.35 10.31 17.96
N GLU A 322 -30.27 11.65 17.92
CA GLU A 322 -29.12 12.38 17.36
C GLU A 322 -27.93 12.46 18.34
N ALA A 323 -28.21 12.72 19.62
CA ALA A 323 -27.20 12.69 20.68
C ALA A 323 -26.58 11.29 20.84
N GLU A 324 -27.29 10.25 20.42
CA GLU A 324 -26.84 8.86 20.46
C GLU A 324 -25.86 8.53 19.32
N ALA A 325 -26.05 9.00 18.08
CA ALA A 325 -25.13 8.73 16.96
C ALA A 325 -23.72 9.32 17.20
N TYR A 326 -23.65 10.58 17.65
CA TYR A 326 -22.39 11.22 18.05
C TYR A 326 -21.66 10.41 19.15
N LYS A 327 -22.39 10.01 20.20
CA LYS A 327 -21.82 9.22 21.32
C LYS A 327 -21.30 7.85 20.87
N ARG A 328 -21.93 7.21 19.89
CA ARG A 328 -21.45 5.93 19.34
C ARG A 328 -20.14 6.10 18.57
N LEU A 329 -19.96 7.21 17.85
CA LEU A 329 -18.68 7.53 17.21
C LEU A 329 -17.60 7.84 18.26
N VAL A 330 -17.94 8.57 19.33
CA VAL A 330 -17.03 8.77 20.48
C VAL A 330 -16.59 7.42 21.08
N LYS A 331 -17.53 6.49 21.26
CA LYS A 331 -17.23 5.13 21.76
C LYS A 331 -16.30 4.37 20.81
N LEU A 332 -16.57 4.40 19.50
CA LEU A 332 -15.71 3.77 18.49
C LEU A 332 -14.29 4.35 18.53
N ALA A 333 -14.16 5.67 18.62
CA ALA A 333 -12.87 6.35 18.73
C ALA A 333 -12.12 5.97 20.03
N SER A 334 -12.83 5.78 21.15
CA SER A 334 -12.22 5.28 22.40
C SER A 334 -11.68 3.86 22.24
N ILE A 335 -12.49 2.94 21.69
CA ILE A 335 -12.08 1.55 21.46
C ILE A 335 -10.85 1.50 20.54
N TYR A 336 -10.85 2.27 19.46
CA TYR A 336 -9.70 2.39 18.56
C TYR A 336 -8.46 2.86 19.33
N ARG A 337 -8.56 3.96 20.10
CA ARG A 337 -7.44 4.48 20.88
C ARG A 337 -6.88 3.47 21.87
N GLU A 338 -7.75 2.75 22.59
CA GLU A 338 -7.35 1.73 23.56
C GLU A 338 -6.61 0.57 22.87
N ARG A 339 -7.13 0.06 21.74
CA ARG A 339 -6.46 -0.98 20.94
C ARG A 339 -5.12 -0.53 20.39
N GLN A 340 -5.03 0.73 19.96
CA GLN A 340 -3.78 1.33 19.47
C GLN A 340 -2.85 1.82 20.58
N LYS A 341 -3.22 1.66 21.85
CA LYS A 341 -2.47 2.14 23.02
C LYS A 341 -2.14 3.64 22.93
N GLN A 342 -3.10 4.44 22.45
CA GLN A 342 -2.96 5.88 22.29
C GLN A 342 -3.56 6.63 23.47
N SER A 343 -2.76 7.51 24.08
CA SER A 343 -3.25 8.39 25.14
C SER A 343 -4.26 9.42 24.65
N CYS A 344 -4.21 9.85 23.38
CA CYS A 344 -5.10 10.86 22.79
C CYS A 344 -5.10 10.81 21.25
N LEU A 345 -6.10 11.42 20.61
CA LEU A 345 -6.12 11.67 19.16
C LEU A 345 -5.35 12.95 18.85
N GLN A 346 -4.38 12.86 17.93
CA GLN A 346 -3.58 14.02 17.55
C GLN A 346 -4.26 14.78 16.40
N THR A 347 -4.78 15.97 16.70
CA THR A 347 -5.60 16.78 15.79
C THR A 347 -4.99 18.14 15.45
N SER A 348 -3.71 18.39 15.81
CA SER A 348 -3.07 19.67 15.50
C SER A 348 -2.60 19.72 14.04
N TYR A 349 -3.15 20.62 13.23
CA TYR A 349 -2.73 20.86 11.84
C TYR A 349 -1.27 21.31 11.78
N LYS A 350 -0.86 22.18 12.70
CA LYS A 350 0.54 22.61 12.84
C LYS A 350 1.48 21.41 12.96
N ARG A 351 1.10 20.40 13.75
CA ARG A 351 1.91 19.18 13.86
C ARG A 351 1.93 18.34 12.58
N VAL A 352 0.86 18.32 11.78
CA VAL A 352 0.91 17.66 10.44
C VAL A 352 1.98 18.33 9.59
N VAL A 353 1.98 19.66 9.54
CA VAL A 353 2.96 20.43 8.77
C VAL A 353 4.38 20.18 9.30
N GLU A 354 4.59 20.14 10.61
CA GLU A 354 5.90 19.84 11.22
C GLU A 354 6.36 18.41 10.92
N GLU A 355 5.47 17.41 11.02
CA GLU A 355 5.75 16.02 10.69
C GLU A 355 6.13 15.86 9.21
N LEU A 356 5.38 16.49 8.31
CA LEU A 356 5.66 16.44 6.88
C LEU A 356 6.91 17.25 6.50
N LYS A 357 7.29 18.30 7.24
CA LYS A 357 8.55 19.05 7.04
C LYS A 357 9.78 18.34 7.61
N ASN A 358 9.60 17.31 8.44
CA ASN A 358 10.71 16.60 9.04
C ASN A 358 11.49 15.78 7.99
N THR A 359 12.78 16.06 7.86
CA THR A 359 13.68 15.40 6.89
C THR A 359 14.54 14.30 7.53
N SER A 360 14.28 13.95 8.79
CA SER A 360 14.97 12.85 9.48
C SER A 360 14.62 11.52 8.82
N ILE A 361 15.64 10.75 8.47
CA ILE A 361 15.48 9.46 7.80
C ILE A 361 15.02 8.41 8.81
N GLN A 362 13.91 7.74 8.51
CA GLN A 362 13.44 6.55 9.22
C GLN A 362 13.75 5.30 8.39
N THR A 363 14.43 4.33 9.01
CA THR A 363 14.86 3.09 8.32
C THR A 363 13.85 1.95 8.39
N THR A 364 12.73 2.17 9.09
CA THR A 364 11.65 1.20 9.31
C THR A 364 10.31 1.91 9.21
N GLY A 365 9.24 1.17 8.88
CA GLY A 365 7.89 1.73 8.82
C GLY A 365 7.55 2.36 7.47
N VAL A 366 6.51 3.18 7.45
CA VAL A 366 5.95 3.81 6.25
C VAL A 366 6.65 5.16 6.01
N GLY A 367 6.97 5.48 4.75
CA GLY A 367 7.66 6.73 4.39
C GLY A 367 6.69 7.84 4.03
N GLU A 368 6.40 8.70 4.98
CA GLU A 368 5.19 9.50 4.89
C GLU A 368 5.35 10.86 4.22
N ARG A 369 6.42 11.57 4.57
CA ARG A 369 6.85 12.74 3.80
C ARG A 369 7.08 12.35 2.33
N GLN A 370 7.64 11.17 2.10
CA GLN A 370 7.91 10.61 0.78
C GLN A 370 6.61 10.34 0.02
N TRP A 371 5.66 9.65 0.66
CA TRP A 371 4.38 9.34 0.04
C TRP A 371 3.58 10.60 -0.28
N TYR A 372 3.49 11.54 0.66
CA TYR A 372 2.81 12.83 0.42
C TYR A 372 3.51 13.68 -0.66
N TYR A 373 4.83 13.55 -0.80
CA TYR A 373 5.53 14.17 -1.94
C TYR A 373 5.07 13.56 -3.26
N GLN A 374 4.96 12.23 -3.35
CA GLN A 374 4.49 11.55 -4.57
C GLN A 374 3.03 11.85 -4.89
N THR A 375 2.16 12.07 -3.89
CA THR A 375 0.78 12.53 -4.16
C THR A 375 0.78 13.93 -4.78
N CYS A 376 1.62 14.85 -4.31
CA CYS A 376 1.77 16.18 -4.91
C CYS A 376 2.47 16.17 -6.28
N ALA A 377 3.41 15.25 -6.50
CA ALA A 377 4.29 15.22 -7.67
C ALA A 377 3.82 14.31 -8.81
N GLU A 378 3.01 13.28 -8.53
CA GLU A 378 2.67 12.26 -9.53
C GLU A 378 1.21 11.81 -9.48
N PHE A 379 0.63 11.60 -8.30
CA PHE A 379 -0.54 10.71 -8.18
C PHE A 379 -1.86 11.38 -7.79
N GLY A 380 -1.82 12.42 -6.97
CA GLY A 380 -3.00 12.87 -6.23
C GLY A 380 -3.40 11.82 -5.18
N PHE A 381 -4.59 11.26 -5.33
CA PHE A 381 -5.24 10.32 -4.42
C PHE A 381 -5.77 10.98 -3.14
N TYR A 382 -6.22 12.23 -3.21
CA TYR A 382 -6.83 12.89 -2.05
C TYR A 382 -8.22 12.31 -1.79
N GLN A 383 -8.42 11.68 -0.62
CA GLN A 383 -9.70 11.06 -0.25
C GLN A 383 -10.65 12.13 0.32
N THR A 384 -11.50 12.71 -0.52
CA THR A 384 -12.40 13.81 -0.16
C THR A 384 -13.83 13.35 0.12
N CYS A 385 -14.66 14.24 0.68
CA CYS A 385 -16.08 14.03 0.95
C CYS A 385 -16.96 15.21 0.53
N GLU A 386 -16.57 15.92 -0.53
CA GLU A 386 -17.40 16.97 -1.12
C GLU A 386 -18.62 16.40 -1.85
N ASP A 387 -18.53 15.14 -2.31
CA ASP A 387 -19.63 14.41 -2.91
C ASP A 387 -20.69 13.96 -1.89
N ALA A 388 -21.97 14.08 -2.26
CA ALA A 388 -23.10 13.74 -1.40
C ALA A 388 -23.18 12.27 -0.97
N ASN A 389 -22.48 11.38 -1.68
CA ASN A 389 -22.44 9.95 -1.40
C ASN A 389 -21.35 9.56 -0.39
N CYS A 390 -20.52 10.50 0.07
CA CYS A 390 -19.56 10.19 1.14
C CYS A 390 -20.30 10.01 2.48
N PRO A 391 -19.98 8.96 3.27
CA PRO A 391 -20.58 8.73 4.59
C PRO A 391 -19.99 9.59 5.72
N PHE A 392 -19.04 10.47 5.42
CA PHE A 392 -18.32 11.31 6.39
C PHE A 392 -18.67 12.79 6.22
N SER A 393 -17.99 13.66 6.98
CA SER A 393 -18.23 15.10 6.96
C SER A 393 -17.68 15.76 5.71
N ARG A 394 -18.40 16.78 5.24
CA ARG A 394 -18.06 17.58 4.05
C ARG A 394 -16.90 18.54 4.28
N MET A 395 -16.42 18.64 5.51
CA MET A 395 -15.21 19.39 5.85
C MET A 395 -13.94 18.79 5.20
N LEU A 396 -13.98 17.53 4.77
CA LEU A 396 -12.87 16.85 4.08
C LEU A 396 -12.85 17.23 2.59
N THR A 397 -12.30 18.40 2.30
CA THR A 397 -12.25 18.98 0.95
C THR A 397 -10.93 18.71 0.25
N LEU A 398 -10.92 18.78 -1.07
CA LEU A 398 -9.69 18.73 -1.87
C LEU A 398 -8.70 19.80 -1.42
N GLN A 399 -9.18 21.04 -1.24
CA GLN A 399 -8.36 22.17 -0.84
C GLN A 399 -7.61 21.92 0.47
N SER A 400 -8.27 21.33 1.47
CA SER A 400 -7.64 21.02 2.77
C SER A 400 -6.45 20.07 2.67
N GLN A 401 -6.41 19.23 1.62
CA GLN A 401 -5.32 18.27 1.40
C GLN A 401 -4.26 18.81 0.44
N THR A 402 -4.66 19.57 -0.59
CA THR A 402 -3.74 20.11 -1.61
C THR A 402 -2.93 21.29 -1.11
N GLU A 403 -3.42 22.07 -0.14
CA GLU A 403 -2.70 23.23 0.42
C GLU A 403 -1.37 22.84 1.10
N LEU A 404 -1.21 21.58 1.50
CA LEU A 404 0.04 21.05 2.06
C LEU A 404 1.15 20.95 1.01
N CYS A 405 0.82 20.79 -0.28
CA CYS A 405 1.81 20.69 -1.36
C CYS A 405 2.70 21.95 -1.50
N PRO A 406 2.15 23.17 -1.65
CA PRO A 406 2.97 24.37 -1.70
C PRO A 406 3.61 24.66 -0.34
N LEU A 407 2.91 24.39 0.76
CA LEU A 407 3.38 24.71 2.12
C LEU A 407 4.59 23.88 2.58
N VAL A 408 4.64 22.60 2.20
CA VAL A 408 5.67 21.64 2.64
C VAL A 408 6.74 21.43 1.58
N PHE A 409 6.36 21.38 0.30
CA PHE A 409 7.23 20.96 -0.80
C PHE A 409 7.49 22.06 -1.84
N GLY A 410 6.79 23.20 -1.76
CA GLY A 410 6.88 24.26 -2.75
C GLY A 410 6.26 23.90 -4.11
N ILE A 411 5.43 22.84 -4.16
CA ILE A 411 4.72 22.42 -5.37
C ILE A 411 3.39 23.20 -5.45
N SER A 412 3.20 23.99 -6.51
CA SER A 412 1.97 24.78 -6.69
C SER A 412 0.75 23.88 -6.88
N GLU A 413 -0.36 24.18 -6.21
CA GLU A 413 -1.64 23.48 -6.41
C GLU A 413 -2.09 23.47 -7.88
N SER A 414 -1.76 24.53 -8.62
CA SER A 414 -2.09 24.66 -10.06
C SER A 414 -1.35 23.67 -10.97
N SER A 415 -0.22 23.10 -10.51
CA SER A 415 0.54 22.10 -11.30
C SER A 415 0.09 20.66 -11.06
N LEU A 416 -0.68 20.39 -9.99
CA LEU A 416 -1.12 19.03 -9.67
C LEU A 416 -1.87 18.37 -10.83
N PRO A 417 -2.88 19.02 -11.48
CA PRO A 417 -3.59 18.40 -12.60
C PRO A 417 -2.68 17.95 -13.75
N SER A 418 -1.63 18.71 -14.07
CA SER A 418 -0.72 18.37 -15.16
C SER A 418 0.21 17.21 -14.78
N HIS A 419 0.65 17.13 -13.53
CA HIS A 419 1.41 15.99 -13.00
C HIS A 419 0.58 14.69 -13.09
N ILE A 420 -0.66 14.70 -12.61
CA ILE A 420 -1.57 13.55 -12.68
C ILE A 420 -1.88 13.16 -14.14
N ALA A 421 -2.12 14.14 -15.01
CA ALA A 421 -2.35 13.89 -16.42
C ALA A 421 -1.12 13.25 -17.10
N PHE A 422 0.09 13.70 -16.73
CA PHE A 422 1.33 13.08 -17.20
C PHE A 422 1.41 11.62 -16.76
N THR A 423 1.21 11.31 -15.48
CA THR A 423 1.27 9.94 -14.94
C THR A 423 0.31 9.01 -15.69
N ASN A 424 -0.95 9.43 -15.84
CA ASN A 424 -1.97 8.65 -16.55
C ASN A 424 -1.62 8.44 -18.02
N ARG A 425 -1.13 9.49 -18.71
CA ARG A 425 -0.71 9.37 -20.11
C ARG A 425 0.51 8.47 -20.26
N TYR A 426 1.44 8.54 -19.31
CA TYR A 426 2.68 7.79 -19.37
C TYR A 426 2.44 6.29 -19.14
N TYR A 427 1.53 5.91 -18.23
CA TYR A 427 1.28 4.52 -17.88
C TYR A 427 0.01 3.89 -18.48
N GLY A 428 -0.89 4.70 -19.05
CA GLY A 428 -2.14 4.21 -19.65
C GLY A 428 -3.32 4.08 -18.68
N ALA A 429 -3.16 4.53 -17.43
CA ALA A 429 -4.20 4.54 -16.40
C ALA A 429 -4.90 3.17 -16.23
N ASP A 430 -6.24 3.16 -16.17
CA ASP A 430 -7.11 1.99 -16.07
C ASP A 430 -7.38 1.30 -17.42
N HIS A 431 -6.80 1.81 -18.52
CA HIS A 431 -6.87 1.21 -19.86
C HIS A 431 -5.47 0.91 -20.43
N PRO A 432 -4.61 0.19 -19.68
CA PRO A 432 -3.23 -0.02 -20.09
C PRO A 432 -3.14 -0.93 -21.31
N GLN A 433 -2.26 -0.57 -22.25
CA GLN A 433 -1.94 -1.38 -23.42
C GLN A 433 -0.91 -2.48 -23.09
N THR A 434 -1.06 -3.13 -21.94
CA THR A 434 -0.19 -4.20 -21.45
C THR A 434 -0.73 -5.57 -21.85
N ARG A 435 0.11 -6.61 -21.77
CA ARG A 435 -0.28 -8.03 -21.87
C ARG A 435 0.22 -8.72 -20.61
N ARG A 436 -0.21 -9.96 -20.29
CA ARG A 436 0.35 -10.77 -19.19
C ARG A 436 0.46 -10.04 -17.83
N VAL A 437 -0.46 -9.11 -17.57
CA VAL A 437 -0.66 -8.48 -16.26
C VAL A 437 -1.97 -8.96 -15.70
N LEU A 438 -1.94 -9.54 -14.49
CA LEU A 438 -3.11 -9.91 -13.73
C LEU A 438 -3.37 -8.83 -12.66
N TYR A 439 -4.47 -8.12 -12.81
CA TYR A 439 -4.95 -7.14 -11.84
C TYR A 439 -5.91 -7.81 -10.86
N VAL A 440 -5.53 -7.95 -9.60
CA VAL A 440 -6.35 -8.61 -8.57
C VAL A 440 -6.85 -7.55 -7.60
N ASN A 441 -8.14 -7.48 -7.36
CA ASN A 441 -8.75 -6.46 -6.49
C ASN A 441 -9.78 -7.11 -5.56
N GLY A 442 -9.97 -6.51 -4.38
CA GLY A 442 -11.10 -6.81 -3.51
C GLY A 442 -12.26 -5.83 -3.74
N ASP A 443 -13.50 -6.28 -3.69
CA ASP A 443 -14.67 -5.42 -3.92
C ASP A 443 -14.98 -4.44 -2.78
N ILE A 444 -14.52 -4.74 -1.56
CA ILE A 444 -14.62 -3.82 -0.42
C ILE A 444 -13.34 -2.99 -0.20
N ASP A 445 -12.30 -3.19 -1.01
CA ASP A 445 -11.09 -2.37 -0.98
C ASP A 445 -11.35 -1.04 -1.70
N PRO A 446 -11.35 0.12 -1.03
CA PRO A 446 -11.65 1.39 -1.70
C PRO A 446 -10.73 1.73 -2.87
N TRP A 447 -9.52 1.16 -2.93
CA TRP A 447 -8.56 1.40 -4.00
C TRP A 447 -8.90 0.73 -5.33
N HIS A 448 -9.83 -0.23 -5.36
CA HIS A 448 -10.17 -0.97 -6.59
C HIS A 448 -10.70 -0.05 -7.71
N GLU A 449 -11.32 1.07 -7.35
CA GLU A 449 -11.82 2.11 -8.27
C GLU A 449 -10.73 2.76 -9.14
N LEU A 450 -9.46 2.65 -8.73
CA LEU A 450 -8.30 3.16 -9.50
C LEU A 450 -7.54 2.04 -10.21
N SER A 451 -8.04 0.81 -10.18
CA SER A 451 -7.43 -0.35 -10.82
C SER A 451 -8.05 -0.69 -12.18
N VAL A 452 -7.58 -1.77 -12.79
CA VAL A 452 -8.21 -2.39 -13.97
C VAL A 452 -9.21 -3.43 -13.49
N LEU A 453 -10.50 -3.18 -13.72
CA LEU A 453 -11.59 -4.03 -13.29
C LEU A 453 -12.11 -4.93 -14.43
N PRO A 454 -12.75 -6.08 -14.14
CA PRO A 454 -13.28 -6.97 -15.17
C PRO A 454 -14.46 -6.35 -15.92
N SER A 455 -14.45 -6.46 -17.25
CA SER A 455 -15.59 -6.06 -18.08
C SER A 455 -16.66 -7.15 -18.07
N GLY A 456 -17.67 -7.04 -17.21
CA GLY A 456 -18.82 -7.95 -17.18
C GLY A 456 -19.23 -8.41 -15.77
N SER A 457 -20.33 -9.16 -15.66
CA SER A 457 -21.00 -9.51 -14.40
C SER A 457 -20.34 -10.63 -13.58
N LYS A 458 -19.30 -11.29 -14.09
CA LYS A 458 -18.69 -12.47 -13.45
C LYS A 458 -17.49 -12.16 -12.53
N GLY A 459 -17.10 -10.89 -12.36
CA GLY A 459 -15.97 -10.52 -11.49
C GLY A 459 -14.60 -11.06 -11.94
N VAL A 460 -14.51 -11.67 -13.13
CA VAL A 460 -13.27 -12.20 -13.71
C VAL A 460 -13.23 -11.87 -15.20
N SER A 461 -12.09 -11.39 -15.67
CA SER A 461 -11.72 -11.24 -17.08
C SER A 461 -10.34 -11.86 -17.32
N ASN A 462 -9.91 -11.98 -18.58
CA ASN A 462 -8.57 -12.50 -18.94
C ASN A 462 -7.41 -11.71 -18.29
N ARG A 463 -7.67 -10.55 -17.69
CA ARG A 463 -6.64 -9.67 -17.13
C ARG A 463 -6.95 -9.17 -15.72
N SER A 464 -8.15 -9.42 -15.20
CA SER A 464 -8.55 -8.85 -13.92
C SER A 464 -9.49 -9.74 -13.13
N ILE A 465 -9.32 -9.73 -11.81
CA ILE A 465 -10.13 -10.48 -10.84
C ILE A 465 -10.62 -9.49 -9.80
N LEU A 466 -11.92 -9.50 -9.54
CA LEU A 466 -12.56 -8.79 -8.43
C LEU A 466 -13.10 -9.82 -7.44
N ILE A 467 -12.44 -9.91 -6.29
CA ILE A 467 -12.72 -10.90 -5.26
C ILE A 467 -13.76 -10.32 -4.30
N ASN A 468 -14.90 -11.00 -4.19
CA ASN A 468 -15.99 -10.59 -3.32
C ASN A 468 -15.64 -10.80 -1.84
N GLY A 469 -15.85 -9.76 -1.03
CA GLY A 469 -15.73 -9.77 0.42
C GLY A 469 -14.31 -9.63 0.95
N THR A 470 -13.33 -9.31 0.09
CA THR A 470 -11.92 -9.18 0.49
C THR A 470 -11.42 -7.75 0.44
N ALA A 471 -10.50 -7.44 1.35
CA ALA A 471 -9.92 -6.12 1.52
C ALA A 471 -8.60 -5.95 0.74
N HIS A 472 -7.87 -4.89 1.07
CA HIS A 472 -6.69 -4.44 0.33
C HIS A 472 -5.55 -5.46 0.30
N CYS A 473 -5.17 -5.89 -0.90
CA CYS A 473 -4.11 -6.87 -1.16
C CYS A 473 -4.30 -8.24 -0.48
N ALA A 474 -5.54 -8.65 -0.22
CA ALA A 474 -5.84 -9.88 0.50
C ALA A 474 -5.24 -11.13 -0.17
N ASP A 475 -5.17 -11.16 -1.50
CA ASP A 475 -4.64 -12.24 -2.34
C ASP A 475 -3.14 -12.49 -2.16
N MET A 476 -2.39 -11.50 -1.69
CA MET A 476 -0.96 -11.64 -1.44
C MET A 476 -0.65 -12.35 -0.11
N ASN A 477 -1.62 -12.44 0.79
CA ASN A 477 -1.45 -13.13 2.06
C ASN A 477 -1.34 -14.65 1.83
N PRO A 478 -0.62 -15.38 2.69
CA PRO A 478 -0.64 -16.85 2.67
C PRO A 478 -2.05 -17.38 2.88
N HIS A 479 -2.34 -18.55 2.30
CA HIS A 479 -3.58 -19.27 2.56
C HIS A 479 -3.86 -19.46 4.05
N ARG A 480 -5.12 -19.21 4.44
CA ARG A 480 -5.67 -19.50 5.76
C ARG A 480 -6.92 -20.38 5.63
N ASP A 481 -7.16 -21.22 6.63
CA ASP A 481 -8.32 -22.12 6.62
C ASP A 481 -9.65 -21.36 6.49
N GLY A 482 -9.75 -20.18 7.12
CA GLY A 482 -10.91 -19.29 7.09
C GLY A 482 -11.01 -18.35 5.89
N ASP A 483 -10.12 -18.43 4.90
CA ASP A 483 -10.17 -17.54 3.73
C ASP A 483 -11.43 -17.81 2.88
N PRO A 484 -12.09 -16.76 2.32
CA PRO A 484 -13.23 -16.92 1.44
C PRO A 484 -12.92 -17.80 0.23
N THR A 485 -13.90 -18.57 -0.25
CA THR A 485 -13.74 -19.44 -1.43
C THR A 485 -13.26 -18.65 -2.65
N ALA A 486 -13.80 -17.44 -2.87
CA ALA A 486 -13.40 -16.56 -3.96
C ALA A 486 -11.91 -16.17 -3.90
N LEU A 487 -11.35 -16.00 -2.69
CA LEU A 487 -9.93 -15.71 -2.50
C LEU A 487 -9.05 -16.91 -2.90
N LYS A 488 -9.45 -18.10 -2.46
CA LYS A 488 -8.76 -19.37 -2.80
C LYS A 488 -8.83 -19.66 -4.30
N GLU A 489 -9.93 -19.30 -4.96
CA GLU A 489 -10.08 -19.44 -6.42
C GLU A 489 -9.20 -18.45 -7.17
N ALA A 490 -9.20 -17.17 -6.78
CA ALA A 490 -8.36 -16.14 -7.39
C ALA A 490 -6.86 -16.49 -7.34
N GLN A 491 -6.41 -17.07 -6.24
CA GLN A 491 -5.04 -17.52 -6.04
C GLN A 491 -4.66 -18.68 -6.99
N LYS A 492 -5.61 -19.54 -7.38
CA LYS A 492 -5.38 -20.64 -8.34
C LYS A 492 -5.34 -20.17 -9.79
N VAL A 493 -6.22 -19.23 -10.17
CA VAL A 493 -6.39 -18.76 -11.57
C VAL A 493 -5.09 -18.22 -12.17
N TRP A 494 -4.20 -17.65 -11.36
CA TRP A 494 -2.95 -17.06 -11.83
C TRP A 494 -2.03 -18.06 -12.55
N TRP A 495 -1.88 -19.29 -12.04
CA TRP A 495 -0.99 -20.27 -12.67
C TRP A 495 -1.60 -20.86 -13.94
N ASP A 496 -2.87 -21.25 -13.88
CA ASP A 496 -3.59 -21.88 -15.00
C ASP A 496 -3.71 -20.94 -16.22
N SER A 497 -3.68 -19.62 -16.00
CA SER A 497 -3.85 -18.60 -17.04
C SER A 497 -2.54 -18.04 -17.62
N GLY A 498 -1.36 -18.46 -17.15
CA GLY A 498 -0.10 -17.88 -17.64
C GLY A 498 1.19 -18.50 -17.15
N GLY A 499 1.18 -19.32 -16.10
CA GLY A 499 2.36 -20.03 -15.61
C GLY A 499 2.70 -21.25 -16.46
N ASP A 500 1.68 -22.06 -16.76
CA ASP A 500 1.79 -23.19 -17.67
C ASP A 500 2.11 -22.75 -19.11
N GLU A 501 1.56 -21.62 -19.57
CA GLU A 501 1.86 -21.07 -20.91
C GLU A 501 3.28 -20.49 -20.98
N ALA A 502 3.77 -19.86 -19.91
CA ALA A 502 5.17 -19.41 -19.81
C ALA A 502 6.16 -20.58 -19.81
N GLN A 503 5.82 -21.66 -19.09
CA GLN A 503 6.65 -22.86 -19.03
C GLN A 503 6.58 -23.64 -20.36
N ARG A 504 5.41 -23.72 -20.99
CA ARG A 504 5.22 -24.32 -22.32
C ARG A 504 5.81 -23.48 -23.46
N GLU A 505 5.87 -22.15 -23.39
CA GLU A 505 6.57 -21.32 -24.38
C GLU A 505 8.10 -21.52 -24.28
N VAL A 506 8.64 -21.69 -23.07
CA VAL A 506 10.06 -22.01 -22.84
C VAL A 506 10.39 -23.44 -23.31
N GLU A 507 9.47 -24.39 -23.17
CA GLU A 507 9.62 -25.77 -23.66
C GLU A 507 9.29 -25.92 -25.17
N GLY A 508 8.39 -25.09 -25.70
CA GLY A 508 7.90 -25.09 -27.08
C GLY A 508 8.79 -24.35 -28.08
N ALA A 509 9.68 -23.46 -27.61
CA ALA A 509 10.70 -22.81 -28.43
C ALA A 509 11.79 -23.78 -28.98
N PHE A 510 11.66 -25.09 -28.73
CA PHE A 510 12.53 -26.14 -29.28
C PHE A 510 12.07 -26.73 -30.62
N TRP A 511 10.96 -26.27 -31.21
CA TRP A 511 10.52 -26.72 -32.53
C TRP A 511 9.88 -25.62 -33.37
N GLU A 512 10.63 -24.57 -33.71
CA GLU A 512 10.45 -23.88 -35.00
C GLU A 512 11.66 -23.00 -35.28
N THR A 513 12.46 -23.45 -36.23
CA THR A 513 13.44 -22.65 -36.96
C THR A 513 12.71 -21.49 -37.64
N ASP A 514 13.08 -20.25 -37.29
CA ASP A 514 13.28 -19.20 -38.28
C ASP A 514 14.28 -18.16 -37.77
N ILE A 515 15.53 -18.47 -38.09
CA ILE A 515 16.64 -17.54 -38.15
C ILE A 515 16.38 -16.62 -39.34
N GLU A 516 16.00 -15.37 -39.11
CA GLU A 516 16.51 -14.16 -39.81
C GLU A 516 15.60 -12.94 -39.57
N ARG A 517 16.25 -11.76 -39.43
CA ARG A 517 15.70 -10.39 -39.38
C ARG A 517 15.20 -9.87 -38.03
N SER A 518 16.13 -9.42 -37.19
CA SER A 518 16.03 -8.08 -36.57
C SER A 518 17.38 -7.56 -36.04
N THR A 519 18.41 -7.56 -36.87
CA THR A 519 19.63 -6.75 -36.63
C THR A 519 19.52 -5.46 -37.42
N THR A 520 18.83 -4.45 -36.87
CA THR A 520 19.05 -3.00 -37.09
C THR A 520 17.86 -2.23 -36.51
N PHE A 521 17.96 -1.75 -35.27
CA PHE A 521 17.26 -0.53 -34.80
C PHE A 521 17.90 -0.03 -33.49
N TYR A 522 19.22 0.15 -33.51
CA TYR A 522 19.93 0.98 -32.52
C TYR A 522 20.38 2.24 -33.24
N SER A 523 19.63 3.34 -33.05
CA SER A 523 20.06 4.75 -33.14
C SER A 523 18.84 5.64 -33.45
N ARG A 524 18.26 6.23 -32.40
CA ARG A 524 17.57 7.55 -32.36
C ARG A 524 16.56 7.56 -31.22
N CYS A 525 17.03 8.00 -30.07
CA CYS A 525 16.31 8.80 -29.07
C CYS A 525 17.37 9.14 -28.02
N TYR A 526 18.15 10.19 -28.32
CA TYR A 526 18.82 11.02 -27.32
C TYR A 526 17.95 12.25 -27.12
#